data_AF-A0A483LI10-F1
#
_entry.id   AF-A0A483LI10-F1
#
_cell.length_a   1.000
_cell.length_b   1.000
_cell.length_c   1.000
_cell.angle_alpha   90.00
_cell.angle_beta   90.00
_cell.angle_gamma   90.00
#
_symmetry.space_group_name_H-M   'P 1'
#
loop_
_entity.id
_entity.type
_entity.pdbx_description
1 polymer ?
#
loop_
_entity_poly.entity_id
_entity_poly.type
_entity_poly.pdbx_seq_one_letter_code
_entity_poly.pdbx_strand_id
1 'polypeptide(L)'
;MEPSLQYACKRILELEQLLLVDVPETVWPAEVTMVFSEVENAGELPAHHQRRLHHHINRMWLEKMPVSSIIAAARSLACAMEKYA
;
A
#
# COMPACT_ATOMS: atom_id res chain seq x y z
N MET A 1 -15.94 24.85 6.41
CA MET A 1 -15.50 24.13 5.19
C MET A 1 -16.70 24.07 4.26
N GLU A 2 -16.56 24.45 2.98
CA GLU A 2 -17.73 24.51 2.08
C GLU A 2 -18.40 23.14 1.92
N PRO A 3 -19.74 23.07 1.83
CA PRO A 3 -20.47 21.81 1.66
C PRO A 3 -20.08 21.03 0.40
N SER A 4 -19.73 21.76 -0.66
CA SER A 4 -19.21 21.23 -1.92
C SER A 4 -17.89 20.48 -1.73
N LEU A 5 -16.97 21.05 -0.94
CA LEU A 5 -15.67 20.46 -0.63
C LEU A 5 -15.83 19.19 0.23
N GLN A 6 -16.70 19.23 1.23
CA GLN A 6 -17.00 18.06 2.08
C GLN A 6 -17.55 16.89 1.26
N TYR A 7 -18.48 17.18 0.35
CA TYR A 7 -19.05 16.17 -0.54
C TYR A 7 -17.99 15.58 -1.48
N ALA A 8 -17.13 16.42 -2.08
CA ALA A 8 -16.05 15.97 -2.94
C ALA A 8 -15.08 15.05 -2.20
N CYS A 9 -14.63 15.44 -0.99
CA CYS A 9 -13.74 14.60 -0.16
C CYS A 9 -14.38 13.26 0.20
N LYS A 10 -15.66 13.26 0.60
CA LYS A 10 -16.39 12.02 0.91
C LYS A 10 -16.48 11.10 -0.30
N ARG A 11 -16.78 11.67 -1.48
CA ARG A 11 -16.90 10.90 -2.72
C ARG A 11 -15.58 10.28 -3.16
N ILE A 12 -14.47 11.00 -2.97
CA ILE A 12 -13.13 10.48 -3.25
C ILE A 12 -12.82 9.29 -2.33
N LEU A 13 -13.05 9.42 -1.02
CA LEU A 13 -12.87 8.31 -0.06
C LEU A 13 -13.71 7.08 -0.41
N GLU A 14 -14.98 7.26 -0.76
CA GLU A 14 -15.85 6.16 -1.20
C GLU A 14 -15.32 5.46 -2.46
N LEU A 15 -14.83 6.23 -3.43
CA LEU A 15 -14.26 5.67 -4.66
C LEU A 15 -12.94 4.92 -4.40
N GLU A 16 -12.08 5.46 -3.52
CA GLU A 16 -10.87 4.76 -3.09
C GLU A 16 -11.20 3.44 -2.41
N GLN A 17 -12.21 3.40 -1.53
CA GLN A 17 -12.66 2.16 -0.88
C GLN A 17 -13.19 1.13 -1.89
N LEU A 18 -13.95 1.57 -2.91
CA LEU A 18 -14.47 0.69 -3.96
C LEU A 18 -13.37 0.13 -4.89
N LEU A 19 -12.29 0.89 -5.10
CA LEU A 19 -11.14 0.46 -5.90
C LEU A 19 -10.17 -0.44 -5.12
N LEU A 20 -10.26 -0.43 -3.79
CA LEU A 20 -9.44 -1.25 -2.89
C LEU A 20 -10.23 -2.49 -2.42
N VAL A 21 -10.81 -3.22 -3.37
CA VAL A 21 -11.55 -4.48 -3.09
C VAL A 21 -10.68 -5.40 -2.24
N ASP A 22 -11.26 -5.87 -1.14
CA ASP A 22 -10.62 -6.82 -0.26
C ASP A 22 -10.50 -8.19 -0.97
N VAL A 23 -9.30 -8.52 -1.46
CA VAL A 23 -9.02 -9.80 -2.11
C VAL A 23 -8.68 -10.81 -1.00
N PRO A 24 -9.56 -11.78 -0.71
CA PRO A 24 -9.50 -12.51 0.56
C PRO A 24 -8.35 -13.54 0.68
N GLU A 25 -7.64 -13.85 -0.40
CA GLU A 25 -6.71 -15.00 -0.43
C GLU A 25 -5.44 -14.75 -1.24
N THR A 26 -4.89 -13.54 -1.23
CA THR A 26 -3.56 -13.35 -1.84
C THR A 26 -2.48 -13.88 -0.90
N VAL A 27 -2.14 -15.15 -1.03
CA VAL A 27 -0.91 -15.70 -0.46
C VAL A 27 0.26 -15.08 -1.21
N TRP A 28 1.09 -14.29 -0.51
CA TRP A 28 2.24 -13.65 -1.12
C TRP A 28 3.45 -14.60 -1.17
N PRO A 29 4.29 -14.51 -2.22
CA PRO A 29 5.58 -15.18 -2.25
C PRO A 29 6.44 -14.78 -1.05
N ALA A 30 7.28 -15.70 -0.57
CA ALA A 30 8.13 -15.48 0.60
C ALA A 30 9.06 -14.26 0.44
N GLU A 31 9.48 -13.99 -0.79
CA GLU A 31 10.30 -12.84 -1.17
C GLU A 31 9.58 -11.51 -0.91
N VAL A 32 8.29 -11.45 -1.24
CA VAL A 32 7.47 -10.25 -1.01
C VAL A 32 7.27 -10.03 0.49
N THR A 33 7.05 -11.11 1.24
CA THR A 33 6.95 -11.05 2.70
C THR A 33 8.28 -10.64 3.36
N MET A 34 9.41 -11.13 2.85
CA MET A 34 10.74 -10.77 3.33
C MET A 34 11.02 -9.28 3.12
N VAL A 35 10.74 -8.73 1.94
CA VAL A 35 10.91 -7.28 1.70
C VAL A 35 9.95 -6.47 2.58
N PHE A 36 8.72 -6.94 2.76
CA PHE A 36 7.75 -6.27 3.63
C PHE A 36 8.22 -6.22 5.09
N SER A 37 8.83 -7.28 5.62
CA SER A 37 9.38 -7.27 6.99
C SER A 37 10.56 -6.32 7.19
N GLU A 38 11.27 -5.95 6.12
CA GLU A 38 12.35 -4.94 6.15
C GLU A 38 11.83 -3.49 6.13
N VAL A 39 10.52 -3.29 5.93
CA VAL A 39 9.86 -1.99 6.01
C VAL A 39 9.34 -1.79 7.43
N GLU A 40 10.05 -0.96 8.19
CA GLU A 40 9.65 -0.54 9.53
C GLU A 40 8.20 0.00 9.53
N ASN A 41 7.43 -0.35 10.56
CA ASN A 41 6.03 0.05 10.78
C ASN A 41 5.02 -0.42 9.70
N ALA A 42 5.44 -1.17 8.69
CA ALA A 42 4.51 -1.67 7.66
C ALA A 42 3.38 -2.54 8.24
N GLY A 43 3.63 -3.25 9.35
CA GLY A 43 2.62 -4.03 10.06
C GLY A 43 1.61 -3.21 10.87
N GLU A 44 1.88 -1.92 11.13
CA GLU A 44 0.96 -1.02 11.82
C GLU A 44 -0.03 -0.34 10.85
N LEU A 45 0.27 -0.39 9.54
CA LEU A 45 -0.63 0.12 8.52
C LEU A 45 -1.98 -0.63 8.54
N PRO A 46 -3.10 0.04 8.22
CA PRO A 46 -4.36 -0.64 7.95
C PRO A 46 -4.23 -1.77 6.94
N ALA A 47 -5.02 -2.84 7.10
CA ALA A 47 -4.93 -4.05 6.26
C ALA A 47 -4.99 -3.76 4.75
N HIS A 48 -5.77 -2.76 4.32
CA HIS A 48 -5.83 -2.36 2.91
C HIS A 48 -4.51 -1.73 2.42
N HIS A 49 -3.83 -0.93 3.24
CA HIS A 49 -2.53 -0.37 2.92
C HIS A 49 -1.43 -1.45 2.89
N GLN A 50 -1.46 -2.41 3.82
CA GLN A 50 -0.53 -3.55 3.81
C GLN A 50 -0.63 -4.35 2.51
N ARG A 51 -1.85 -4.73 2.10
CA ARG A 51 -2.07 -5.47 0.84
C ARG A 51 -1.58 -4.68 -0.37
N ARG A 52 -1.83 -3.37 -0.39
CA ARG A 52 -1.39 -2.48 -1.48
C ARG A 52 0.13 -2.36 -1.54
N LEU A 53 0.79 -2.32 -0.37
CA LEU A 53 2.26 -2.34 -0.27
C LEU A 53 2.84 -3.65 -0.78
N HIS A 54 2.30 -4.80 -0.37
CA HIS A 54 2.69 -6.11 -0.91
C HIS A 54 2.56 -6.17 -2.44
N HIS A 55 1.47 -5.63 -3.00
CA HIS A 55 1.27 -5.60 -4.44
C HIS A 55 2.33 -4.75 -5.17
N HIS A 56 2.71 -3.59 -4.61
CA HIS A 56 3.77 -2.75 -5.18
C HIS A 56 5.13 -3.45 -5.11
N ILE A 57 5.45 -4.11 -3.99
CA ILE A 57 6.66 -4.93 -3.85
C ILE A 57 6.70 -6.03 -4.91
N ASN A 58 5.61 -6.79 -5.05
CA ASN A 58 5.50 -7.84 -6.05
C ASN A 58 5.67 -7.32 -7.48
N ARG A 59 5.05 -6.17 -7.79
CA ARG A 59 5.20 -5.54 -9.11
C ARG A 59 6.66 -5.15 -9.39
N MET A 60 7.33 -4.47 -8.46
CA MET A 60 8.74 -4.10 -8.62
C MET A 60 9.64 -5.34 -8.78
N TRP A 61 9.31 -6.44 -8.10
CA TRP A 61 10.01 -7.72 -8.23
C TRP A 61 9.84 -8.34 -9.62
N LEU A 62 8.60 -8.36 -10.15
CA LEU A 62 8.30 -8.84 -11.51
C LEU A 62 8.99 -7.99 -12.58
N GLU A 63 9.11 -6.69 -12.35
CA GLU A 63 9.86 -5.73 -13.19
C GLU A 63 11.40 -5.88 -13.05
N LYS A 64 11.88 -6.87 -12.28
CA LYS A 64 13.30 -7.19 -12.09
C LYS A 64 14.13 -6.06 -11.46
N MET A 65 13.50 -5.24 -10.62
CA MET A 65 14.23 -4.20 -9.88
C MET A 65 15.20 -4.81 -8.85
N PRO A 66 16.36 -4.17 -8.57
CA PRO A 66 17.25 -4.61 -7.50
C PRO A 66 16.57 -4.55 -6.13
N VAL A 67 16.75 -5.58 -5.29
CA VAL A 67 16.08 -5.71 -3.99
C VAL A 67 16.32 -4.49 -3.08
N SER A 68 17.53 -3.92 -3.08
CA SER A 68 17.83 -2.70 -2.31
C SER A 68 16.98 -1.49 -2.75
N SER A 69 16.74 -1.34 -4.05
CA SER A 69 15.86 -0.31 -4.59
C SER A 69 14.39 -0.56 -4.24
N ILE A 70 13.96 -1.82 -4.24
CA ILE A 70 12.60 -2.22 -3.82
C ILE A 70 12.38 -1.83 -2.37
N ILE A 71 13.31 -2.16 -1.46
CA ILE A 71 13.22 -1.81 -0.03
C ILE A 71 13.12 -0.29 0.15
N ALA A 72 13.99 0.48 -0.52
CA ALA A 72 13.99 1.94 -0.42
C ALA A 72 12.66 2.55 -0.91
N ALA A 73 12.14 2.07 -2.05
CA ALA A 73 10.87 2.52 -2.60
C ALA A 73 9.69 2.11 -1.70
N ALA A 74 9.69 0.89 -1.17
CA ALA A 74 8.65 0.38 -0.28
C ALA A 74 8.59 1.19 1.03
N ARG A 75 9.75 1.54 1.61
CA ARG A 75 9.82 2.45 2.78
C ARG A 75 9.25 3.83 2.49
N SER A 76 9.62 4.42 1.35
CA SER A 76 9.07 5.71 0.92
C SER A 76 7.54 5.66 0.74
N LEU A 77 7.04 4.57 0.14
CA LEU A 77 5.61 4.36 -0.06
C LEU A 77 4.87 4.14 1.26
N ALA A 78 5.41 3.35 2.19
CA ALA A 78 4.83 3.13 3.51
C ALA A 78 4.70 4.44 4.30
N CYS A 79 5.77 5.25 4.34
CA CYS A 79 5.74 6.57 4.99
C CYS A 79 4.71 7.51 4.34
N ALA A 80 4.52 7.43 3.02
CA ALA A 80 3.48 8.20 2.35
C ALA A 80 2.08 7.69 2.71
N MET A 81 1.88 6.37 2.78
CA MET A 81 0.60 5.77 3.18
C MET A 81 0.20 6.14 4.60
N GLU A 82 1.12 6.12 5.56
CA GLU A 82 0.86 6.53 6.96
C GLU A 82 0.29 7.95 7.07
N LYS A 83 0.71 8.87 6.20
CA LYS A 83 0.23 10.27 6.22
C LYS A 83 -1.24 10.41 5.81
N TYR A 84 -1.79 9.40 5.15
CA TYR A 84 -3.16 9.40 4.62
C TYR A 84 -3.98 8.19 5.12
N ALA A 85 -3.49 7.51 6.16
CA ALA A 85 -4.11 6.32 6.76
C ALA A 85 -5.18 6.70 7.80
#